data_AF-A0A3D1QUM3-F1
#
_entry.id   AF-A0A3D1QUM3-F1
#
_cell.length_a   1.000
_cell.length_b   1.000
_cell.length_c   1.000
_cell.angle_alpha   90.00
_cell.angle_beta   90.00
_cell.angle_gamma   90.00
#
_symmetry.space_group_name_H-M   'P 1'
#
loop_
_entity.id
_entity.type
_entity.pdbx_description
1 polymer ?
#
loop_
_entity_poly.entity_id
_entity_poly.type
_entity_poly.pdbx_seq_one_letter_code
_entity_poly.pdbx_strand_id
1 'polypeptide(L)'
;GSALIASTVAGLAAAIYASARSGDDDNRARAAAAYFRANSAQLRQDLALGAGPTVDDLAAAAEIPAVHRQHFARLLQRHRVELLAFGRLEELDAAGALALLARIGELVKADLVLQLDYQAYLAKNPELG
;
A
#
# COMPACT_ATOMS: atom_id res chain seq x y z
N GLY A 1 7.21 -14.84 -29.28
CA GLY A 1 6.02 -14.17 -28.76
C GLY A 1 6.05 -14.25 -27.25
N SER A 2 5.95 -13.09 -26.60
CA SER A 2 5.46 -12.92 -25.23
C SER A 2 6.30 -13.51 -24.08
N ALA A 3 7.42 -12.86 -23.75
CA ALA A 3 8.07 -12.98 -22.44
C ALA A 3 8.37 -11.57 -21.90
N LEU A 4 7.32 -10.83 -21.54
CA LEU A 4 7.43 -9.47 -21.00
C LEU A 4 6.23 -9.17 -20.07
N ILE A 5 5.96 -10.04 -19.10
CA ILE A 5 5.07 -9.71 -17.96
C ILE A 5 5.60 -10.42 -16.71
N ALA A 6 6.76 -10.01 -16.21
CA ALA A 6 7.27 -10.49 -14.92
C ALA A 6 8.02 -9.42 -14.10
N SER A 7 8.10 -8.17 -14.57
CA SER A 7 9.05 -7.20 -14.01
C SER A 7 8.47 -6.08 -13.13
N THR A 8 7.15 -6.01 -12.89
CA THR A 8 6.58 -4.89 -12.10
C THR A 8 6.31 -5.21 -10.63
N VAL A 9 5.98 -6.47 -10.29
CA VAL A 9 5.50 -6.83 -8.93
C VAL A 9 6.64 -6.84 -7.89
N ALA A 10 7.87 -7.16 -8.29
CA ALA A 10 9.01 -7.21 -7.36
C ALA A 10 9.60 -5.83 -7.04
N GLY A 11 9.41 -4.84 -7.92
CA GLY A 11 10.11 -3.55 -7.83
C GLY A 11 9.59 -2.64 -6.72
N LEU A 12 8.28 -2.61 -6.49
CA LEU A 12 7.69 -1.70 -5.51
C LEU A 12 7.75 -2.25 -4.08
N ALA A 13 7.36 -3.50 -3.86
CA ALA A 13 7.50 -4.09 -2.54
C ALA A 13 8.97 -4.02 -2.10
N ALA A 14 9.92 -4.28 -3.01
CA ALA A 14 11.34 -4.08 -2.73
C ALA A 14 11.73 -2.61 -2.52
N ALA A 15 11.16 -1.63 -3.24
CA ALA A 15 11.47 -0.21 -3.03
C ALA A 15 10.91 0.34 -1.70
N ILE A 16 9.68 -0.04 -1.33
CA ILE A 16 9.06 0.32 -0.05
C ILE A 16 9.74 -0.43 1.11
N TYR A 17 10.13 -1.70 0.91
CA TYR A 17 10.83 -2.54 1.88
C TYR A 17 12.33 -2.24 2.02
N ALA A 18 13.01 -1.78 0.96
CA ALA A 18 14.40 -1.34 1.02
C ALA A 18 14.51 0.05 1.68
N SER A 19 13.55 0.93 1.39
CA SER A 19 13.49 2.26 2.00
C SER A 19 12.96 2.23 3.43
N ALA A 20 12.03 1.31 3.76
CA ALA A 20 12.20 0.33 4.84
C ALA A 20 13.27 0.61 5.88
N ARG A 21 14.46 0.22 5.44
CA ARG A 21 15.65 -0.05 6.23
C ARG A 21 16.61 1.13 6.25
N SER A 22 16.38 2.17 5.46
CA SER A 22 17.32 3.28 5.29
C SER A 22 17.05 4.47 6.22
N GLY A 23 15.88 4.54 6.88
CA GLY A 23 15.54 5.64 7.80
C GLY A 23 15.38 7.02 7.14
N ASP A 24 15.24 7.07 5.81
CA ASP A 24 15.09 8.30 5.03
C ASP A 24 13.64 8.44 4.55
N ASP A 25 12.78 8.94 5.44
CA ASP A 25 11.33 9.09 5.23
C ASP A 25 10.98 9.94 3.99
N ASP A 26 11.87 10.85 3.63
CA ASP A 26 11.71 11.78 2.53
C ASP A 26 11.80 11.08 1.17
N ASN A 27 12.72 10.11 1.06
CA ASN A 27 12.86 9.27 -0.12
C ASN A 27 11.70 8.26 -0.22
N ARG A 28 11.22 7.76 0.92
CA ARG A 28 10.04 6.87 1.00
C ARG A 28 8.78 7.55 0.48
N ALA A 29 8.54 8.77 0.93
CA ALA A 29 7.40 9.59 0.54
C ALA A 29 7.40 9.87 -0.98
N ARG A 30 8.57 10.18 -1.54
CA ARG A 30 8.74 10.41 -2.99
C ARG A 30 8.53 9.13 -3.80
N ALA A 31 9.03 7.98 -3.34
CA ALA A 31 8.82 6.70 -3.99
C ALA A 31 7.33 6.29 -3.99
N ALA A 32 6.65 6.47 -2.85
CA ALA A 32 5.21 6.23 -2.73
C ALA A 32 4.40 7.13 -3.68
N ALA A 33 4.72 8.43 -3.73
CA ALA A 33 4.09 9.37 -4.66
C ALA A 33 4.28 8.94 -6.13
N ALA A 34 5.51 8.60 -6.53
CA ALA A 34 5.80 8.12 -7.88
C ALA A 34 5.00 6.86 -8.22
N TYR A 35 4.86 5.92 -7.28
CA TYR A 35 4.08 4.71 -7.46
C TYR A 35 2.59 4.99 -7.68
N PHE A 36 1.98 5.80 -6.79
CA PHE A 36 0.55 6.10 -6.89
C PHE A 36 0.21 6.85 -8.18
N ARG A 37 1.11 7.73 -8.65
CA ARG A 37 0.95 8.39 -9.95
C ARG A 37 0.99 7.39 -11.10
N ALA A 38 2.03 6.55 -11.14
CA ALA A 38 2.25 5.57 -12.20
C ALA A 38 1.14 4.51 -12.28
N ASN A 39 0.51 4.18 -11.15
CA ASN A 39 -0.50 3.13 -11.05
C ASN A 39 -1.90 3.67 -10.75
N SER A 40 -2.14 4.97 -10.91
CA SER A 40 -3.40 5.64 -10.54
C SER A 40 -4.65 5.01 -11.16
N ALA A 41 -4.61 4.67 -12.45
CA ALA A 41 -5.73 3.99 -13.13
C ALA A 41 -5.93 2.57 -12.61
N GLN A 42 -4.84 1.80 -12.46
CA GLN A 42 -4.87 0.43 -11.94
C GLN A 42 -5.37 0.39 -10.50
N LEU A 43 -4.92 1.31 -9.65
CA LEU A 43 -5.35 1.43 -8.26
C LEU A 43 -6.85 1.71 -8.16
N ARG A 44 -7.40 2.61 -8.99
CA ARG A 44 -8.85 2.83 -9.03
C ARG A 44 -9.62 1.57 -9.38
N GLN A 45 -9.13 0.82 -10.37
CA GLN A 45 -9.75 -0.43 -10.79
C GLN A 45 -9.67 -1.49 -9.69
N ASP A 46 -8.49 -1.69 -9.10
CA ASP A 46 -8.26 -2.71 -8.07
C ASP A 46 -9.04 -2.40 -6.80
N LEU A 47 -9.13 -1.12 -6.39
CA LEU A 47 -9.98 -0.68 -5.30
C LEU A 47 -11.47 -0.87 -5.63
N ALA A 48 -11.89 -0.70 -6.88
CA ALA A 48 -13.28 -0.96 -7.27
C ALA A 48 -13.62 -2.45 -7.19
N LEU A 49 -12.69 -3.31 -7.63
CA LEU A 49 -12.83 -4.77 -7.64
C LEU A 49 -12.60 -5.41 -6.28
N GLY A 50 -11.83 -4.77 -5.39
CA GLY A 50 -11.38 -5.37 -4.14
C GLY A 50 -10.37 -6.50 -4.34
N ALA A 51 -9.57 -6.40 -5.40
CA ALA A 51 -8.50 -7.32 -5.76
C ALA A 51 -7.66 -6.71 -6.88
N GLY A 52 -6.40 -7.14 -7.00
CA GLY A 52 -5.52 -6.77 -8.11
C GLY A 52 -4.11 -6.40 -7.65
N PRO A 53 -3.20 -6.20 -8.62
CA PRO A 53 -1.77 -6.07 -8.34
C PRO A 53 -1.44 -4.91 -7.40
N THR A 54 -2.12 -3.77 -7.50
CA THR A 54 -1.82 -2.63 -6.62
C THR A 54 -2.29 -2.85 -5.18
N VAL A 55 -3.37 -3.61 -4.99
CA VAL A 55 -3.85 -4.02 -3.67
C VAL A 55 -2.93 -5.09 -3.09
N ASP A 56 -2.43 -6.00 -3.91
CA ASP A 56 -1.44 -7.00 -3.50
C ASP A 56 -0.11 -6.36 -3.10
N ASP A 57 0.34 -5.34 -3.83
CA ASP A 57 1.53 -4.55 -3.49
C ASP A 57 1.38 -3.85 -2.14
N LEU A 58 0.22 -3.22 -1.90
CA LEU A 58 -0.09 -2.58 -0.61
C LEU A 58 -0.14 -3.60 0.54
N ALA A 59 -0.73 -4.76 0.30
CA ALA A 59 -0.78 -5.84 1.28
C ALA A 59 0.64 -6.37 1.60
N ALA A 60 1.49 -6.51 0.58
CA ALA A 60 2.88 -6.92 0.75
C ALA A 60 3.70 -5.87 1.51
N ALA A 61 3.51 -4.60 1.18
CA ALA A 61 4.16 -3.48 1.87
C ALA A 61 3.78 -3.40 3.36
N ALA A 62 2.53 -3.73 3.69
CA ALA A 62 2.04 -3.81 5.07
C ALA A 62 2.28 -5.18 5.74
N GLU A 63 3.04 -6.08 5.10
CA GLU A 63 3.32 -7.45 5.56
C GLU A 63 2.05 -8.26 5.93
N ILE A 64 0.92 -7.99 5.27
CA ILE A 64 -0.33 -8.70 5.52
C ILE A 64 -0.18 -10.18 5.09
N PRO A 65 -0.42 -11.14 6.00
CA PRO A 65 -0.36 -12.56 5.69
C PRO A 65 -1.29 -12.95 4.54
N ALA A 66 -0.88 -13.91 3.73
CA ALA A 66 -1.66 -14.38 2.57
C ALA A 66 -3.11 -14.72 2.92
N VAL A 67 -3.34 -15.29 4.11
CA VAL A 67 -4.67 -15.65 4.63
C VAL A 67 -5.58 -14.43 4.84
N HIS A 68 -5.02 -13.25 5.10
CA HIS A 68 -5.78 -12.02 5.37
C HIS A 68 -5.77 -11.02 4.21
N ARG A 69 -5.05 -11.28 3.12
CA ARG A 69 -4.99 -10.38 1.95
C ARG A 69 -6.35 -10.10 1.33
N GLN A 70 -7.21 -11.13 1.20
CA GLN A 70 -8.56 -10.91 0.67
C GLN A 70 -9.41 -10.03 1.60
N HIS A 71 -9.20 -10.12 2.91
CA HIS A 71 -9.88 -9.27 3.89
C HIS A 71 -9.40 -7.82 3.80
N PHE A 72 -8.08 -7.62 3.75
CA PHE A 72 -7.46 -6.32 3.48
C PHE A 72 -7.98 -5.69 2.18
N ALA A 73 -8.05 -6.46 1.09
CA ALA A 73 -8.55 -5.97 -0.19
C ALA A 73 -10.01 -5.51 -0.12
N ARG A 74 -10.87 -6.26 0.59
CA ARG A 74 -12.27 -5.87 0.86
C ARG A 74 -12.38 -4.62 1.74
N LEU A 75 -11.49 -4.47 2.71
CA LEU A 75 -11.41 -3.26 3.54
C LEU A 75 -11.11 -2.04 2.67
N LEU A 76 -10.08 -2.10 1.81
CA LEU A 76 -9.77 -1.00 0.91
C LEU A 76 -10.90 -0.71 -0.09
N GLN A 77 -11.55 -1.74 -0.62
CA GLN A 77 -12.71 -1.60 -1.50
C GLN A 77 -13.86 -0.84 -0.82
N ARG A 78 -14.17 -1.16 0.44
CA ARG A 78 -15.20 -0.49 1.22
C ARG A 78 -14.90 0.99 1.41
N HIS A 79 -13.62 1.33 1.58
CA HIS A 79 -13.14 2.70 1.77
C HIS A 79 -12.67 3.37 0.48
N ARG A 80 -12.94 2.80 -0.71
CA ARG A 80 -12.40 3.29 -1.99
C ARG A 80 -12.70 4.76 -2.27
N VAL A 81 -13.91 5.23 -1.92
CA VAL A 81 -14.32 6.63 -2.17
C VAL A 81 -13.46 7.58 -1.35
N GLU A 82 -13.21 7.22 -0.10
CA GLU A 82 -12.37 7.97 0.81
C GLU A 82 -10.89 7.94 0.38
N LEU A 83 -10.36 6.76 0.05
CA LEU A 83 -8.97 6.60 -0.38
C LEU A 83 -8.68 7.38 -1.67
N LEU A 84 -9.65 7.46 -2.58
CA LEU A 84 -9.55 8.23 -3.81
C LEU A 84 -9.79 9.74 -3.62
N ALA A 85 -10.23 10.18 -2.43
CA ALA A 85 -10.44 11.58 -2.12
C ALA A 85 -9.17 12.32 -1.65
N PHE A 86 -8.07 11.62 -1.40
CA PHE A 86 -6.77 12.20 -1.01
C PHE A 86 -6.12 13.08 -2.10
N GLY A 87 -6.74 13.15 -3.27
CA GLY A 87 -6.35 14.02 -4.36
C GLY A 87 -6.44 13.30 -5.70
N ARG A 88 -6.04 13.99 -6.77
CA ARG A 88 -5.80 13.34 -8.05
C ARG A 88 -4.55 12.48 -7.91
N LEU A 89 -4.71 11.16 -7.90
CA LEU A 89 -3.61 10.20 -7.73
C LEU A 89 -2.46 10.45 -8.72
N GLU A 90 -2.76 10.93 -9.92
CA GLU A 90 -1.80 11.30 -10.98
C GLU A 90 -0.89 12.48 -10.60
N GLU A 91 -1.31 13.31 -9.65
CA GLU A 91 -0.62 14.53 -9.23
C GLU A 91 -0.15 14.44 -7.77
N LEU A 92 -0.43 13.32 -7.09
CA LEU A 92 -0.19 13.14 -5.66
C LEU A 92 1.25 13.44 -5.27
N ASP A 93 1.49 14.45 -4.45
CA ASP A 93 2.83 14.77 -3.95
C ASP A 93 3.28 13.83 -2.82
N ALA A 94 4.50 14.03 -2.34
CA ALA A 94 5.07 13.19 -1.28
C ALA A 94 4.23 13.22 0.01
N ALA A 95 3.72 14.40 0.38
CA ALA A 95 2.86 14.56 1.55
C ALA A 95 1.52 13.85 1.38
N GLY A 96 0.88 13.97 0.22
CA GLY A 96 -0.36 13.27 -0.11
C GLY A 96 -0.20 11.76 -0.14
N ALA A 97 0.93 11.26 -0.65
CA ALA A 97 1.25 9.84 -0.63
C ALA A 97 1.40 9.28 0.79
N LEU A 98 2.09 10.02 1.67
CA LEU A 98 2.18 9.67 3.08
C LEU A 98 0.82 9.71 3.76
N ALA A 99 0.00 10.74 3.50
CA ALA A 99 -1.33 10.86 4.08
C ALA A 99 -2.24 9.69 3.65
N LEU A 100 -2.16 9.26 2.39
CA LEU A 100 -2.88 8.09 1.89
C LEU A 100 -2.41 6.80 2.58
N LEU A 101 -1.09 6.57 2.68
CA LEU A 101 -0.53 5.41 3.36
C LEU A 101 -0.88 5.40 4.85
N ALA A 102 -0.79 6.54 5.52
CA ALA A 102 -1.21 6.69 6.92
C ALA A 102 -2.69 6.34 7.08
N ARG A 103 -3.55 6.80 6.16
CA ARG A 103 -4.97 6.47 6.23
C ARG A 103 -5.23 4.98 6.04
N ILE A 104 -4.55 4.33 5.10
CA ILE A 104 -4.60 2.87 4.94
C ILE A 104 -4.19 2.18 6.25
N GLY A 105 -3.10 2.64 6.88
CA GLY A 105 -2.65 2.14 8.18
C GLY A 105 -3.72 2.29 9.28
N GLU A 106 -4.40 3.43 9.36
CA GLU A 106 -5.49 3.64 10.33
C GLU A 106 -6.69 2.72 10.07
N LEU A 107 -7.02 2.44 8.81
CA LEU A 107 -8.07 1.47 8.48
C LEU A 107 -7.69 0.05 8.93
N VAL A 108 -6.43 -0.34 8.71
CA VAL A 108 -5.89 -1.64 9.15
C VAL A 108 -5.93 -1.76 10.67
N LYS A 109 -5.52 -0.71 11.41
CA LYS A 109 -5.57 -0.67 12.88
C LYS A 109 -6.98 -0.79 13.44
N ALA A 110 -7.96 -0.18 12.76
CA ALA A 110 -9.35 -0.19 13.19
C ALA A 110 -10.08 -1.51 12.88
N ASP A 111 -9.52 -2.38 12.03
CA ASP A 111 -10.09 -3.67 11.70
C ASP A 111 -9.60 -4.77 12.66
N LEU A 112 -10.53 -5.47 13.32
CA LEU A 112 -10.22 -6.44 14.37
C LEU A 112 -9.33 -7.61 13.88
N VAL A 113 -9.49 -8.03 12.62
CA VAL A 113 -8.71 -9.15 12.06
C VAL A 113 -7.30 -8.68 11.74
N LEU A 114 -7.17 -7.51 11.11
CA LEU A 114 -5.88 -6.99 10.66
C LEU A 114 -5.09 -6.31 11.79
N GLN A 115 -5.74 -5.91 12.87
CA GLN A 115 -5.07 -5.35 14.05
C GLN A 115 -4.05 -6.33 14.63
N LEU A 116 -4.34 -7.64 14.61
CA LEU A 116 -3.41 -8.68 15.07
C LEU A 116 -2.18 -8.77 14.16
N ASP A 117 -2.36 -8.65 12.85
CA ASP A 117 -1.25 -8.60 11.90
C ASP A 117 -0.41 -7.34 12.09
N TYR A 118 -1.06 -6.20 12.35
CA TYR A 118 -0.39 -4.93 12.62
C TYR A 118 0.45 -4.99 13.90
N GLN A 119 -0.06 -5.59 14.98
CA GLN A 119 0.70 -5.80 16.22
C GLN A 119 1.90 -6.74 15.98
N ALA A 120 1.73 -7.79 15.18
CA ALA A 120 2.83 -8.68 14.80
C ALA A 120 3.88 -7.97 13.93
N TYR A 121 3.48 -7.02 13.09
CA TYR A 121 4.38 -6.18 12.30
C TYR A 121 5.18 -5.22 13.19
N LEU A 122 4.52 -4.52 14.12
CA LEU A 122 5.20 -3.63 15.08
C LEU A 122 6.18 -4.38 15.99
N ALA A 123 5.82 -5.59 16.45
CA ALA A 123 6.72 -6.41 17.25
C ALA A 123 8.03 -6.78 16.52
N LYS A 124 8.02 -6.79 15.19
CA LYS A 124 9.21 -7.01 14.34
C LYS A 124 9.96 -5.72 13.99
N ASN A 125 9.29 -4.58 14.05
CA ASN A 125 9.79 -3.26 13.69
C ASN A 125 9.48 -2.25 14.82
N PRO A 126 10.06 -2.42 16.02
CA PRO A 126 9.70 -1.66 17.22
C PRO A 126 9.94 -0.16 17.12
N GLU A 127 10.77 0.29 16.18
CA GLU A 127 11.02 1.69 15.86
C GLU A 127 9.84 2.42 15.20
N LEU A 128 8.82 1.68 14.74
CA LEU A 128 7.61 2.20 14.11
C LEU A 128 6.40 2.26 15.07
N GLY A 129 6.58 1.84 16.33
CA GLY A 129 5.54 1.73 17.36
C GLY A 129 5.28 3.01 18.16
#